data_AF-A0A329MDB4-F1
#
_entry.id   AF-A0A329MDB4-F1
#
_cell.length_a   1.000
_cell.length_b   1.000
_cell.length_c   1.000
_cell.angle_alpha   90.00
_cell.angle_beta   90.00
_cell.angle_gamma   90.00
#
_symmetry.space_group_name_H-M   'P 1'
#
loop_
_entity.id
_entity.type
_entity.pdbx_description
1 polymer ?
#
loop_
_entity_poly.entity_id
_entity_poly.type
_entity_poly.pdbx_seq_one_letter_code
_entity_poly.pdbx_strand_id
1 'polypeptide(L)' 'MRTTVEFDQDTAKAVEQLRQELGIGVSQAVNELIRRGLLPRPDAPPYRQRTRASGIRIDVSNVAAALEELEGVEAR' A
#
# COMPACT_ATOMS: atom_id res chain seq x y z
N MET A 1 33.98 8.46 3.89
CA MET A 1 33.91 8.97 5.29
C MET A 1 33.58 7.82 6.21
N ARG A 2 34.12 7.77 7.44
CA ARG A 2 33.77 6.76 8.44
C ARG A 2 32.92 7.40 9.53
N THR A 3 31.72 6.86 9.72
CA THR A 3 30.73 7.35 10.68
C THR A 3 30.17 6.15 11.42
N THR A 4 30.04 6.28 12.74
CA THR A 4 29.32 5.29 13.55
C THR A 4 27.86 5.70 13.59
N VAL A 5 26.96 4.76 13.28
CA VAL A 5 25.51 4.96 13.28
C VAL A 5 24.87 3.83 14.08
N GLU A 6 23.83 4.15 14.82
CA GLU A 6 23.03 3.16 15.54
C GLU A 6 21.82 2.76 14.68
N PHE A 7 21.41 1.50 14.78
CA PHE A 7 20.30 0.93 14.02
C PHE A 7 19.26 0.35 14.96
N ASP A 8 18.01 0.76 14.77
CA ASP A 8 16.86 0.09 15.36
C ASP A 8 16.68 -1.33 14.78
N GLN A 9 15.88 -2.15 15.45
CA GLN A 9 15.72 -3.57 15.08
C GLN A 9 15.22 -3.78 13.65
N ASP A 10 14.35 -2.90 13.16
CA ASP A 10 13.82 -2.92 11.80
C ASP A 10 14.87 -2.54 10.75
N THR A 11 15.66 -1.50 11.00
CA THR A 11 16.75 -1.08 10.11
C THR A 11 17.88 -2.11 10.05
N ALA A 12 18.21 -2.76 11.17
CA ALA A 12 19.16 -3.87 11.21
C ALA A 12 18.68 -5.06 10.36
N LYS A 13 17.37 -5.38 10.40
CA LYS A 13 16.76 -6.41 9.54
C LYS A 13 16.83 -6.04 8.06
N ALA A 14 16.56 -4.78 7.71
CA ALA A 14 16.65 -4.32 6.32
C ALA A 14 18.08 -4.43 5.77
N VAL A 15 19.09 -4.10 6.58
CA VAL A 15 20.50 -4.31 6.21
C VAL A 15 20.79 -5.79 5.97
N GLU A 16 20.37 -6.67 6.88
CA GLU A 16 20.61 -8.11 6.75
C GLU A 16 19.91 -8.72 5.54
N GLN A 17 18.66 -8.34 5.29
CA GLN A 17 17.91 -8.76 4.11
C GLN A 17 18.67 -8.40 2.83
N LEU A 18 19.12 -7.15 2.71
CA LEU A 18 19.81 -6.70 1.50
C LEU A 18 21.16 -7.42 1.32
N ARG A 19 21.85 -7.76 2.42
CA ARG A 19 23.07 -8.56 2.37
C ARG A 19 22.80 -9.96 1.83
N GLN A 20 21.71 -10.59 2.25
CA GLN A 20 21.33 -11.93 1.79
C GLN A 20 20.91 -11.92 0.32
N GLU A 21 20.14 -10.92 -0.10
CA GLU A 21 19.65 -10.79 -1.48
C GLU A 21 20.78 -10.55 -2.48
N LEU A 22 21.77 -9.72 -2.13
CA LEU A 22 22.82 -9.26 -3.05
C LEU A 22 24.20 -9.85 -2.77
N GLY A 23 24.38 -10.59 -1.68
CA GLY A 23 25.68 -11.16 -1.28
C GLY A 23 26.74 -10.11 -0.92
N ILE A 24 26.33 -8.93 -0.44
CA ILE A 24 27.21 -7.78 -0.20
C ILE A 24 27.58 -7.60 1.28
N GLY A 25 28.67 -6.88 1.54
CA GLY A 25 29.09 -6.52 2.89
C GLY A 25 28.20 -5.48 3.57
N VAL A 26 28.25 -5.40 4.91
CA VAL A 26 27.42 -4.49 5.73
C VAL A 26 27.56 -3.03 5.29
N SER A 27 28.78 -2.52 5.14
CA SER A 27 28.99 -1.13 4.73
C SER A 27 28.42 -0.83 3.34
N GLN A 28 28.47 -1.80 2.43
CA GLN A 28 27.91 -1.64 1.09
C GLN A 28 26.37 -1.65 1.15
N ALA A 29 25.77 -2.55 1.92
CA ALA A 29 24.33 -2.61 2.13
C ALA A 29 23.78 -1.32 2.75
N VAL A 30 24.44 -0.78 3.79
CA VAL A 30 24.05 0.49 4.42
C VAL A 30 24.10 1.64 3.42
N ASN A 31 25.20 1.79 2.68
CA ASN A 31 25.30 2.86 1.67
C ASN A 31 24.25 2.72 0.57
N GLU A 32 23.93 1.49 0.17
CA GLU A 32 22.92 1.23 -0.84
C GLU A 32 21.51 1.60 -0.36
N LEU A 33 21.15 1.24 0.87
CA LEU A 33 19.88 1.66 1.49
C LEU A 33 19.78 3.18 1.58
N ILE A 34 20.85 3.86 1.97
CA ILE A 34 20.90 5.33 2.01
C ILE A 34 20.66 5.89 0.60
N ARG A 35 21.36 5.40 -0.43
CA ARG A 35 21.15 5.88 -1.81
C ARG A 35 19.72 5.69 -2.27
N ARG A 36 19.12 4.53 -1.99
CA ARG A 36 17.69 4.26 -2.31
C ARG A 36 16.76 5.23 -1.61
N GLY A 37 17.06 5.60 -0.36
CA GLY A 37 16.29 6.58 0.41
C GLY A 37 16.47 8.02 -0.06
N LEU A 38 17.60 8.35 -0.71
CA LEU A 38 17.85 9.68 -1.29
C LEU A 38 17.16 9.89 -2.64
N LEU A 39 16.76 8.81 -3.32
CA LEU A 39 16.05 8.94 -4.58
C LEU A 39 14.66 9.53 -4.31
N PRO A 40 14.27 10.61 -5.00
CA PRO A 40 12.92 11.13 -4.91
C PRO A 40 11.96 10.04 -5.37
N ARG A 41 11.01 9.70 -4.50
CA ARG A 41 9.96 8.76 -4.87
C ARG A 41 9.11 9.48 -5.93
N PRO A 42 8.95 8.91 -7.14
CA PRO A 42 8.06 9.52 -8.12
C PRO A 42 6.67 9.62 -7.50
N ASP A 43 6.04 10.79 -7.67
CA ASP A 43 4.66 10.97 -7.22
C ASP A 43 3.82 9.87 -7.86
N ALA A 44 3.23 9.01 -7.01
CA ALA A 44 2.27 8.05 -7.51
C ALA A 44 1.09 8.86 -8.08
N PRO A 45 0.62 8.56 -9.31
CA PRO A 45 -0.56 9.22 -9.83
C PRO A 45 -1.70 9.02 -8.83
N PRO A 46 -2.52 10.06 -8.55
CA PRO A 46 -3.61 9.94 -7.59
C PRO A 46 -4.52 8.79 -8.02
N TYR A 47 -4.92 7.98 -7.05
CA TYR A 47 -5.85 6.88 -7.31
C TYR A 47 -7.14 7.43 -7.93
N ARG A 48 -7.52 6.86 -9.08
CA ARG A 48 -8.81 7.13 -9.72
C ARG A 48 -9.63 5.85 -9.71
N GLN A 49 -10.73 5.86 -8.95
CA GLN A 49 -11.68 4.75 -8.94
C GLN A 49 -12.22 4.52 -10.36
N ARG A 50 -12.06 3.29 -10.85
CA ARG A 50 -12.66 2.88 -12.13
C ARG A 50 -14.12 2.53 -11.87
N THR A 51 -15.03 3.37 -12.35
CA THR A 51 -16.48 3.10 -12.29
C THR A 51 -16.95 2.45 -13.59
N ARG A 52 -18.05 1.70 -13.50
CA ARG A 52 -18.77 1.16 -14.65
C ARG A 52 -20.27 1.35 -14.41
N ALA A 53 -21.04 1.42 -15.50
CA ALA A 53 -22.50 1.43 -15.39
C ALA A 53 -22.95 0.12 -14.75
N SER A 54 -23.58 0.20 -13.58
CA SER A 54 -24.00 -0.99 -12.83
C SER A 54 -25.35 -1.57 -13.29
N GLY A 55 -26.07 -0.88 -14.19
CA GLY A 55 -27.38 -1.33 -14.69
C GLY A 55 -28.48 -1.36 -13.62
N ILE A 56 -28.26 -0.71 -12.49
CA ILE A 56 -29.17 -0.68 -11.34
C ILE A 56 -30.44 0.05 -11.74
N ARG A 57 -31.61 -0.54 -11.40
CA ARG A 57 -32.95 -0.01 -11.71
C ARG A 57 -33.69 0.59 -10.52
N ILE A 58 -33.17 0.39 -9.30
CA ILE A 58 -33.72 0.89 -8.03
C ILE A 58 -32.65 1.75 -7.35
N ASP A 59 -33.02 2.79 -6.60
CA ASP A 59 -32.00 3.60 -5.93
C ASP A 59 -31.34 2.82 -4.77
N VAL A 60 -30.08 2.44 -4.93
CA VAL A 60 -29.30 1.72 -3.90
C VAL A 60 -28.51 2.65 -2.97
N SER A 61 -28.62 3.97 -3.14
CA SER A 61 -27.98 4.95 -2.25
C SER A 61 -28.66 4.98 -0.88
N ASN A 62 -29.96 4.69 -0.85
CA ASN A 62 -30.73 4.45 0.37
C ASN A 62 -30.95 2.95 0.57
N VAL A 63 -30.08 2.35 1.37
CA VAL A 63 -30.08 0.90 1.60
C VAL A 63 -31.42 0.40 2.16
N ALA A 64 -32.05 1.13 3.07
CA ALA A 64 -33.30 0.70 3.70
C ALA A 64 -34.46 0.64 2.69
N ALA A 65 -34.62 1.69 1.87
CA ALA A 65 -35.65 1.73 0.84
C ALA A 65 -35.41 0.68 -0.25
N ALA A 66 -34.14 0.46 -0.65
CA ALA A 66 -33.79 -0.55 -1.63
C ALA A 66 -34.12 -1.98 -1.15
N LEU A 67 -33.89 -2.27 0.14
CA LEU A 67 -34.22 -3.57 0.72
C LEU A 67 -35.74 -3.77 0.79
N GLU A 68 -36.50 -2.77 1.21
CA GLU A 68 -37.97 -2.85 1.23
C GLU A 68 -38.56 -3.08 -0.18
N GLU A 69 -38.01 -2.42 -1.20
CA GLU A 69 -38.42 -2.62 -2.60
C GLU A 69 -38.06 -4.02 -3.12
N LEU A 70 -36.95 -4.61 -2.67
CA LEU A 70 -36.54 -5.98 -3.02
C LEU A 70 -37.32 -7.06 -2.27
N GLU A 71 -37.74 -6.81 -1.04
CA GLU A 71 -38.43 -7.79 -0.19
C GLU A 71 -39.89 -7.98 -0.61
N GLY A 72 -40.58 -6.93 -1.09
CA GLY A 72 -41.92 -7.04 -1.68
C GLY A 72 -43.03 -7.57 -0.74
N VAL A 73 -44.29 -7.49 -1.20
CA VAL A 73 -45.53 -7.72 -0.41
C VAL A 73 -45.68 -9.14 0.17
N GLU A 74 -44.84 -10.11 -0.21
CA GLU A 74 -44.92 -11.50 0.30
C GLU A 74 -44.42 -11.66 1.76
N ALA A 75 -43.84 -10.63 2.36
CA ALA A 75 -43.31 -10.66 3.72
C ALA A 75 -44.19 -9.97 4.79
N ARG A 76 -45.48 -9.69 4.52
CA ARG A 76 -46.40 -9.08 5.49
C ARG A 76 -47.56 -9.99 5.89
#